data_AF-A0A811SJF4-F1
#
_entry.id   AF-A0A811SJF4-F1
#
_cell.length_a   1.000
_cell.length_b   1.000
_cell.length_c   1.000
_cell.angle_alpha   90.00
_cell.angle_beta   90.00
_cell.angle_gamma   90.00
#
_symmetry.space_group_name_H-M   'P 1'
#
loop_
_entity.id
_entity.type
_entity.pdbx_description
1 polymer ?
#
loop_
_entity_poly.entity_id
_entity_poly.type
_entity_poly.pdbx_seq_one_letter_code
_entity_poly.pdbx_strand_id
1 'polypeptide(L)' 'MDVLPPGFQERTHGHGLVTMGWVPQNTVLAHGAVGAFLTHCGRSSLIEGLLYGHPLIMLPISGDQGPNARLMEGRK' A
#
# COMPACT_ATOMS: atom_id res chain seq x y z
N MET A 1 -4.79 -15.71 -15.09
CA MET A 1 -5.46 -14.69 -15.92
C MET A 1 -4.74 -13.38 -15.65
N ASP A 2 -3.99 -12.91 -16.63
CA ASP A 2 -2.99 -11.83 -16.54
C ASP A 2 -3.59 -10.51 -16.05
N VAL A 3 -3.54 -10.26 -14.74
CA VAL A 3 -3.91 -8.96 -14.14
C VAL A 3 -2.88 -7.88 -14.53
N LEU A 4 -1.67 -8.30 -14.89
CA LEU A 4 -0.59 -7.42 -15.29
C LEU A 4 -0.58 -7.24 -16.81
N PRO A 5 -0.27 -6.03 -17.31
CA PRO A 5 -0.02 -5.82 -18.73
C PRO A 5 1.14 -6.72 -19.24
N PRO A 6 1.10 -7.17 -20.51
CA PRO A 6 2.20 -7.94 -21.09
C PRO A 6 3.56 -7.24 -20.92
N GLY A 7 4.57 -8.01 -20.53
CA GLY A 7 5.94 -7.52 -20.34
C GLY A 7 6.17 -6.64 -19.09
N PHE A 8 5.19 -6.52 -18.17
CA PHE A 8 5.29 -5.60 -17.03
C PHE A 8 6.44 -5.96 -16.08
N GLN A 9 6.61 -7.23 -15.74
CA GLN A 9 7.65 -7.67 -14.83
C GLN A 9 9.04 -7.53 -15.45
N GLU A 10 9.19 -7.81 -16.74
CA GLU A 10 10.43 -7.62 -17.49
C GLU A 10 10.84 -6.15 -17.50
N ARG A 11 9.89 -5.23 -17.75
CA ARG A 11 10.16 -3.78 -17.75
C ARG A 11 10.48 -3.22 -16.37
N THR A 12 10.08 -3.88 -15.29
CA THR A 12 10.27 -3.41 -13.90
C THR A 12 11.34 -4.19 -13.13
N HIS A 13 11.97 -5.18 -13.77
CA HIS A 13 12.99 -6.01 -13.17
C HIS A 13 14.17 -5.17 -12.63
N GLY A 14 14.65 -5.50 -11.42
CA GLY A 14 15.72 -4.77 -10.73
C GLY A 14 15.30 -3.47 -10.05
N HIS A 15 14.10 -2.95 -10.34
CA HIS A 15 13.55 -1.74 -9.73
C HIS A 15 12.30 -2.00 -8.89
N GLY A 16 11.58 -3.09 -9.16
CA GLY A 16 10.37 -3.46 -8.44
C GLY A 16 10.23 -4.98 -8.31
N LEU A 17 9.46 -5.39 -7.31
CA LEU A 17 9.07 -6.77 -7.08
C LEU A 17 7.55 -6.83 -7.08
N VAL A 18 6.99 -7.74 -7.88
CA VAL A 18 5.56 -8.05 -7.85
C VAL A 18 5.37 -9.38 -7.15
N THR A 19 4.47 -9.40 -6.18
CA THR A 19 4.07 -10.61 -5.47
C THR A 19 2.55 -10.73 -5.54
N MET A 20 2.09 -11.93 -5.87
CA MET A 20 0.67 -12.26 -5.95
C MET A 20 0.31 -13.09 -4.73
N GLY A 21 -0.76 -12.71 -4.04
CA GLY A 21 -1.16 -13.35 -2.79
C GLY A 21 -0.69 -12.58 -1.55
N TRP A 22 -0.53 -13.31 -0.45
CA TRP A 22 -0.28 -12.69 0.84
C TRP A 22 1.19 -12.31 1.03
N VAL A 23 1.43 -11.21 1.74
CA VAL A 23 2.77 -10.75 2.16
C VAL A 23 2.75 -10.39 3.64
N PRO A 24 3.91 -10.51 4.34
CA PRO A 24 4.04 -10.03 5.71
C PRO A 24 4.12 -8.49 5.73
N GLN A 25 3.00 -7.82 5.44
CA GLN A 25 2.89 -6.36 5.27
C GLN A 25 3.53 -5.60 6.45
N ASN A 26 3.24 -6.02 7.68
CA ASN A 26 3.81 -5.40 8.87
C ASN A 26 5.35 -5.43 8.85
N THR A 27 5.96 -6.59 8.57
CA THR A 27 7.43 -6.72 8.43
C THR A 27 7.98 -5.85 7.30
N VAL A 28 7.26 -5.75 6.17
CA VAL A 28 7.66 -4.88 5.06
C VAL A 28 7.64 -3.42 5.50
N LEU A 29 6.55 -2.96 6.12
CA LEU A 29 6.41 -1.58 6.59
C LEU A 29 7.39 -1.24 7.72
N ALA A 30 7.81 -2.20 8.54
CA ALA A 30 8.83 -1.98 9.55
C ALA A 30 10.24 -1.75 8.98
N HIS A 31 10.47 -2.08 7.70
CA HIS A 31 11.79 -2.02 7.10
C HIS A 31 12.17 -0.58 6.71
N GLY A 32 13.36 -0.12 7.11
CA GLY A 32 13.83 1.26 6.87
C GLY A 32 14.06 1.65 5.41
N ALA A 33 13.95 0.70 4.47
CA ALA A 33 13.97 0.98 3.03
C ALA A 33 12.61 1.44 2.48
N VAL A 34 11.52 1.29 3.24
CA VAL A 34 10.19 1.76 2.83
C VAL A 34 10.12 3.26 3.05
N GLY A 35 9.87 4.01 1.96
CA GLY A 35 9.74 5.47 2.00
C GLY A 35 8.29 5.99 1.96
N ALA A 36 7.33 5.16 1.54
CA ALA A 36 5.92 5.52 1.46
C ALA A 36 5.05 4.25 1.37
N PHE A 37 3.76 4.40 1.69
CA PHE A 37 2.79 3.31 1.60
C PHE A 37 1.54 3.71 0.80
N LEU A 38 1.40 3.12 -0.40
CA LEU A 38 0.16 3.16 -1.17
C LEU A 38 -0.81 2.12 -0.60
N THR A 39 -1.98 2.56 -0.13
CA THR A 39 -2.92 1.69 0.58
C THR A 39 -4.35 1.88 0.12
N HIS A 40 -5.08 0.77 0.13
CA HIS A 40 -6.53 0.75 -0.07
C HIS A 40 -7.33 1.41 1.08
N CYS A 41 -6.67 1.91 2.13
CA CYS A 41 -7.30 2.63 3.25
C CYS A 41 -8.20 1.77 4.15
N GLY A 42 -7.97 0.44 4.18
CA GLY A 42 -8.51 -0.40 5.24
C GLY A 42 -7.96 0.02 6.61
N ARG A 43 -8.82 0.02 7.63
CA ARG A 43 -8.50 0.55 8.97
C ARG A 43 -7.19 -0.01 9.55
N SER A 44 -6.97 -1.32 9.45
CA SER A 44 -5.74 -1.96 9.94
C SER A 44 -4.50 -1.48 9.19
N SER A 45 -4.57 -1.37 7.86
CA SER A 45 -3.44 -0.89 7.05
C SER A 45 -3.12 0.58 7.32
N LEU A 46 -4.13 1.42 7.59
CA LEU A 46 -3.89 2.80 8.03
C LEU A 46 -3.14 2.83 9.37
N ILE A 47 -3.55 2.01 10.35
CA ILE A 47 -2.88 1.93 11.65
C ILE A 47 -1.42 1.48 11.48
N GLU A 48 -1.16 0.43 10.70
CA GLU A 48 0.20 -0.06 10.44
C GLU A 48 1.07 0.98 9.75
N GLY A 49 0.55 1.67 8.74
CA GLY A 49 1.27 2.73 8.04
C GLY A 49 1.65 3.90 8.96
N LEU A 50 0.72 4.32 9.83
CA LEU A 50 0.97 5.37 10.83
C LEU A 50 1.94 4.93 11.91
N LEU A 51 1.85 3.68 12.38
CA LEU A 51 2.72 3.12 13.41
C LEU A 51 4.21 3.22 13.02
N TYR A 52 4.52 2.97 11.74
CA TYR A 52 5.87 3.07 11.20
C TYR A 52 6.22 4.44 10.63
N GLY A 53 5.32 5.43 10.72
CA GLY A 53 5.57 6.81 10.32
C GLY A 53 5.64 7.04 8.81
N HIS A 54 5.02 6.17 8.00
CA HIS A 54 5.09 6.28 6.54
C HIS A 54 4.13 7.36 6.00
N PRO A 55 4.57 8.17 5.04
CA PRO A 55 3.66 8.91 4.18
C PRO A 55 2.67 7.96 3.50
N LEU A 56 1.37 8.25 3.64
CA LEU A 56 0.29 7.42 3.09
C LEU A 56 -0.20 8.00 1.76
N ILE A 57 -0.19 7.19 0.71
CA ILE A 57 -0.87 7.47 -0.55
C ILE A 57 -2.18 6.70 -0.52
N MET A 58 -3.31 7.42 -0.46
CA MET A 58 -4.62 6.84 -0.19
C MET A 58 -5.38 6.57 -1.50
N LEU A 59 -5.63 5.29 -1.80
CA LEU A 59 -6.37 4.84 -2.97
C LEU A 59 -7.52 3.89 -2.56
N PRO A 60 -8.62 4.41 -1.99
CA PRO A 60 -9.74 3.57 -1.54
C PRO A 60 -10.42 2.86 -2.71
N ILE A 61 -10.75 1.59 -2.53
CA ILE A 61 -11.32 0.71 -3.57
C ILE A 61 -12.80 0.39 -3.28
N SER A 62 -13.15 0.03 -2.05
CA SER A 62 -14.52 -0.40 -1.71
C SER A 62 -14.88 -0.27 -0.22
N GLY A 63 -16.16 -0.42 0.11
CA GLY A 63 -16.63 -0.48 1.50
C GLY A 63 -16.35 0.79 2.31
N ASP A 64 -15.80 0.62 3.51
CA ASP A 64 -15.51 1.68 4.48
C ASP A 64 -14.21 2.47 4.18
N GLN A 65 -13.46 2.07 3.15
CA GLN A 65 -12.17 2.64 2.80
C GLN A 65 -12.25 4.12 2.40
N GLY A 66 -13.32 4.52 1.70
CA GLY A 66 -13.55 5.91 1.33
C GLY A 66 -13.75 6.83 2.54
N PRO A 67 -14.69 6.51 3.45
CA PRO A 67 -14.82 7.19 4.74
C PRO A 67 -13.52 7.21 5.56
N ASN A 68 -12.79 6.09 5.63
CA ASN A 68 -11.51 6.02 6.33
C ASN A 68 -10.47 7.00 5.74
N ALA A 69 -10.35 7.06 4.40
CA ALA A 69 -9.45 7.99 3.73
C ALA A 69 -9.82 9.46 4.00
N ARG A 70 -11.11 9.81 3.98
CA ARG A 70 -11.58 11.18 4.29
C ARG A 70 -11.30 11.58 5.73
N LEU A 71 -11.45 10.64 6.67
CA LEU A 71 -11.10 10.88 8.07
C LEU A 71 -9.60 11.17 8.25
N MET A 72 -8.74 10.48 7.49
CA MET A 72 -7.30 10.71 7.52
C MET A 72 -6.91 12.03 6.86
N GLU A 73 -7.54 12.39 5.74
CA GLU A 73 -7.30 13.67 5.06
C GLU A 73 -7.69 14.89 5.92
N GLY A 74 -8.78 14.79 6.68
CA GLY A 74 -9.21 15.84 7.60
C GLY A 74 -8.31 16.07 8.82
N ARG A 75 -7.24 15.28 8.99
CA ARG A 75 -6.26 15.40 10.10
C ARG A 75 -4.96 16.10 9.72
N LYS A 76 -5.01 16.97 8.69
CA LYS A 76 -3.89 17.84 8.31
C LYS A 76 -3.41 18.72 9.47
#